data_AF-A0A167TPV3-F1
#
_entry.id   AF-A0A167TPV3-F1
#
_cell.length_a   1.000
_cell.length_b   1.000
_cell.length_c   1.000
_cell.angle_alpha   90.00
_cell.angle_beta   90.00
_cell.angle_gamma   90.00
#
_symmetry.space_group_name_H-M   'P 1'
#
loop_
_entity.id
_entity.type
_entity.pdbx_description
1 polymer ?
#
loop_
_entity_poly.entity_id
_entity_poly.type
_entity_poly.pdbx_seq_one_letter_code
_entity_poly.pdbx_strand_id
1 'polypeptide(L)'
;MQWIKNAFNFLAIAVLYLVKPVHYLANLGWTVKHQPNCRFCKEEAFSKEGSIVYEVNEYPEPSCLCEKQAFANPTPQDDHVRAVNNLNNSSTHHWFIMPKEHLRDIENLTSEHIPLRKTCASKIYSSLFSATNPTCRVLVEAMDRVKEHLLETIASLELRLSVHSGYHRGRRHLFRDIYLPDIISIHHLHLHVVVKSRLLPKILKYWNPLLWKSDAAVMNDLKKR
;
A
#
# COMPACT_ATOMS: atom_id res chain seq x y z
N MET A 1 26.61 -28.29 34.03
CA MET A 1 27.17 -27.73 32.77
C MET A 1 26.13 -27.39 31.71
N GLN A 2 25.02 -28.13 31.56
CA GLN A 2 24.01 -27.85 30.52
C GLN A 2 23.33 -26.47 30.66
N TRP A 3 23.03 -26.03 31.89
CA TRP A 3 22.39 -24.74 32.14
C TRP A 3 23.23 -23.54 31.68
N ILE A 4 24.57 -23.63 31.80
CA ILE A 4 25.51 -22.61 31.33
C ILE A 4 25.43 -22.50 29.80
N LYS A 5 25.40 -23.64 29.07
CA LYS A 5 25.25 -23.66 27.61
C LYS A 5 23.91 -23.03 27.17
N ASN A 6 22.83 -23.30 27.88
CA ASN A 6 21.51 -22.71 27.60
C ASN A 6 21.50 -21.20 27.83
N ALA A 7 22.15 -20.71 28.89
CA ALA A 7 22.27 -19.27 29.18
C ALA A 7 23.09 -18.53 28.11
N PHE A 8 24.20 -19.11 27.65
CA PHE A 8 24.99 -18.55 26.56
C PHE A 8 24.21 -18.50 25.24
N ASN A 9 23.47 -19.55 24.90
CA ASN A 9 22.62 -19.55 23.70
C ASN A 9 21.52 -18.49 23.77
N PHE A 10 20.86 -18.33 24.92
CA PHE A 10 19.84 -17.31 25.11
C PHE A 10 20.43 -15.90 24.98
N LEU A 11 21.59 -15.64 25.59
CA LEU A 11 22.26 -14.34 25.50
C LEU A 11 22.71 -14.04 24.06
N ALA A 12 23.28 -15.01 23.35
CA ALA A 12 23.66 -14.84 21.95
C ALA A 12 22.46 -14.51 21.06
N ILE A 13 21.32 -15.18 21.28
CA ILE A 13 20.06 -14.90 20.59
C ILE A 13 19.58 -13.48 20.93
N ALA A 14 19.55 -13.11 22.21
CA ALA A 14 19.14 -11.78 22.65
C ALA A 14 20.02 -10.67 22.06
N VAL A 15 21.35 -10.87 22.04
CA VAL A 15 22.31 -9.95 21.41
C VAL A 15 22.03 -9.84 19.91
N LEU A 16 21.79 -10.94 19.20
CA LEU A 16 21.41 -10.87 17.77
C LEU A 16 20.12 -10.09 17.53
N TYR A 17 19.14 -10.20 18.43
CA TYR A 17 17.88 -9.44 18.38
C TYR A 17 18.02 -7.98 18.80
N LEU A 18 19.05 -7.59 19.55
CA LEU A 18 19.32 -6.19 19.92
C LEU A 18 20.27 -5.49 18.94
N VAL A 19 21.29 -6.20 18.46
CA VAL A 19 22.28 -5.66 17.52
C VAL A 19 21.63 -5.31 16.19
N LYS A 20 20.68 -6.11 15.68
CA LYS A 20 20.02 -5.79 14.40
C LYS A 20 19.19 -4.49 14.45
N PRO A 21 18.32 -4.26 15.45
CA PRO A 21 17.65 -2.99 15.64
C PRO A 21 18.62 -1.84 15.90
N VAL A 22 19.65 -2.02 16.73
CA VAL A 22 20.63 -0.95 17.00
C VAL A 22 21.44 -0.62 15.75
N HIS A 23 21.88 -1.62 14.99
CA HIS A 23 22.58 -1.44 13.72
C HIS A 23 21.67 -0.83 12.66
N TYR A 24 20.40 -1.25 12.60
CA TYR A 24 19.39 -0.64 11.74
C TYR A 24 19.16 0.83 12.14
N LEU A 25 18.95 1.15 13.42
CA LEU A 25 18.78 2.51 13.94
C LEU A 25 20.03 3.38 13.78
N ALA A 26 21.23 2.80 13.91
CA ALA A 26 22.50 3.49 13.70
C ALA A 26 22.80 3.72 12.21
N ASN A 27 22.32 2.85 11.32
CA ASN A 27 22.44 2.98 9.85
C ASN A 27 21.17 3.49 9.18
N LEU A 28 20.16 3.89 9.95
CA LEU A 28 19.01 4.68 9.51
C LEU A 28 19.44 6.12 9.21
N GLY A 29 20.69 6.31 8.76
CA GLY A 29 21.33 7.57 8.47
C GLY A 29 20.46 8.41 7.54
N TRP A 30 19.60 9.22 8.15
CA TRP A 30 19.21 10.61 7.91
C TRP A 30 19.06 11.11 6.47
N THR A 31 18.97 10.22 5.52
CA THR A 31 18.68 10.56 4.14
C THR A 31 17.34 9.94 3.84
N VAL A 32 16.33 10.80 3.79
CA VAL A 32 15.29 10.63 2.78
C VAL A 32 16.07 10.28 1.52
N LYS A 33 16.10 9.00 1.12
CA LYS A 33 16.77 8.61 -0.11
C LYS A 33 16.02 9.34 -1.19
N HIS A 34 16.57 10.46 -1.66
CA HIS A 34 15.96 11.18 -2.74
C HIS A 34 15.94 10.20 -3.92
N GLN A 35 14.74 9.80 -4.31
CA GLN A 35 14.51 8.96 -5.48
C GLN A 35 14.06 9.93 -6.58
N PRO A 36 15.00 10.63 -7.25
CA PRO A 36 14.64 11.63 -8.26
C PRO A 36 13.85 11.01 -9.41
N ASN A 37 14.02 9.69 -9.60
CA ASN A 37 13.31 8.89 -10.58
C ASN A 37 12.59 7.77 -9.86
N CYS A 38 11.30 7.96 -9.59
CA CYS A 38 10.46 6.87 -9.12
C CYS A 38 10.36 5.79 -10.20
N ARG A 39 10.71 4.55 -9.84
CA ARG A 39 10.62 3.42 -10.77
C ARG A 39 9.19 3.18 -11.26
N PHE A 40 8.18 3.43 -10.42
CA PHE A 40 6.78 3.23 -10.78
C PHE A 40 6.16 4.36 -11.61
N CYS A 41 6.87 5.47 -11.82
CA CYS A 41 6.42 6.53 -12.74
C CYS A 41 6.83 6.28 -14.20
N LYS A 42 7.65 5.26 -14.44
CA LYS A 42 8.15 4.90 -15.77
C LYS A 42 7.34 3.73 -16.30
N GLU A 43 6.67 3.90 -17.44
CA GLU A 43 5.89 2.81 -18.04
C GLU A 43 6.76 1.59 -18.38
N GLU A 44 8.05 1.82 -18.67
CA GLU A 44 9.01 0.74 -18.95
C GLU A 44 9.24 -0.18 -17.75
N ALA A 45 8.95 0.29 -16.53
CA ALA A 45 9.05 -0.55 -15.34
C ALA A 45 7.99 -1.66 -15.32
N PHE A 46 6.92 -1.50 -16.10
CA PHE A 46 5.80 -2.43 -16.19
C PHE A 46 5.77 -3.20 -17.53
N SER A 47 6.67 -2.92 -18.47
CA SER A 47 6.76 -3.63 -19.75
C SER A 47 7.20 -5.09 -19.64
N LYS A 48 7.55 -5.58 -18.43
CA LYS A 48 7.75 -7.01 -18.23
C LYS A 48 6.39 -7.71 -18.26
N GLU A 49 6.24 -8.62 -19.22
CA GLU A 49 5.06 -9.46 -19.40
C GLU A 49 4.64 -10.10 -18.06
N GLY A 50 3.34 -9.99 -17.72
CA GLY A 50 2.77 -10.51 -16.47
C GLY A 50 3.04 -9.68 -15.20
N SER A 51 3.67 -8.51 -15.31
CA SER A 51 3.86 -7.62 -14.14
C SER A 51 2.63 -6.81 -13.79
N ILE A 52 1.86 -6.34 -14.79
CA ILE A 52 0.55 -5.72 -14.61
C ILE A 52 -0.49 -6.84 -14.50
N VAL A 53 -1.23 -6.85 -13.40
CA VAL A 53 -2.32 -7.83 -13.16
C VAL A 53 -3.67 -7.19 -13.37
N TYR A 54 -3.73 -5.89 -13.10
CA TYR A 54 -4.93 -5.09 -13.30
C TYR A 54 -4.51 -3.70 -13.71
N GLU A 55 -4.94 -3.29 -14.89
CA GLU A 55 -4.93 -1.90 -15.30
C GLU A 55 -6.26 -1.65 -15.98
N VAL A 56 -7.00 -0.67 -15.47
CA VAL A 56 -8.21 -0.19 -16.13
C VAL A 56 -7.74 0.61 -17.34
N ASN A 57 -7.66 -0.07 -18.48
CA ASN A 57 -7.48 0.56 -19.78
C ASN A 57 -8.81 0.55 -20.55
N GLU A 58 -9.59 -0.52 -20.43
CA GLU A 58 -10.98 -0.66 -20.89
C GLU A 58 -11.70 -1.68 -19.98
N TYR A 59 -12.92 -1.40 -19.53
CA TYR A 59 -13.68 -2.34 -18.71
C TYR A 59 -14.22 -3.49 -19.56
N PRO A 60 -13.97 -4.77 -19.22
CA PRO A 60 -14.66 -5.87 -19.86
C PRO A 60 -16.17 -5.77 -19.57
N GLU A 61 -17.02 -5.97 -20.58
CA GLU A 61 -18.46 -6.02 -20.35
C GLU A 61 -18.79 -7.12 -19.33
N PRO A 62 -19.53 -6.83 -18.25
CA PRO A 62 -19.80 -7.81 -17.21
C PRO A 62 -20.61 -8.98 -17.76
N SER A 63 -20.20 -10.19 -17.39
CA SER A 63 -20.78 -11.43 -17.93
C SER A 63 -22.15 -11.77 -17.33
N CYS A 64 -22.47 -11.27 -16.13
CA CYS A 64 -23.79 -11.46 -15.49
C CYS A 64 -24.45 -10.16 -15.00
N LEU A 65 -25.79 -10.16 -14.94
CA LEU A 65 -26.61 -9.06 -14.41
C LEU A 65 -26.34 -8.75 -12.92
N CYS A 66 -25.85 -9.74 -12.16
CA CYS A 66 -25.39 -9.58 -10.78
C CYS A 66 -24.13 -8.71 -10.67
N GLU A 67 -23.18 -8.95 -11.56
CA GLU A 67 -21.91 -8.22 -11.69
C GLU A 67 -22.15 -6.82 -12.23
N LYS A 68 -23.15 -6.65 -13.13
CA LYS A 68 -23.65 -5.34 -13.58
C LYS A 68 -24.21 -4.45 -12.48
N GLN A 69 -24.57 -4.95 -11.30
CA GLN A 69 -25.07 -4.13 -10.18
C GLN A 69 -23.96 -3.76 -9.20
N ALA A 70 -22.98 -4.64 -8.98
CA ALA A 70 -21.80 -4.36 -8.17
C ALA A 70 -20.79 -3.44 -8.90
N PHE A 71 -20.70 -3.58 -10.22
CA PHE A 71 -19.84 -2.77 -11.11
C PHE A 71 -20.66 -1.81 -12.00
N ALA A 72 -21.91 -1.50 -11.65
CA ALA A 72 -22.84 -0.72 -12.48
C ALA A 72 -22.34 0.67 -12.88
N ASN A 73 -21.37 1.21 -12.15
CA ASN A 73 -20.74 2.48 -12.45
C ASN A 73 -19.27 2.37 -12.05
N PRO A 74 -18.39 1.84 -12.90
CA PRO A 74 -16.99 2.20 -12.78
C PRO A 74 -16.92 3.72 -12.76
N THR A 75 -16.57 4.27 -11.59
CA THR A 75 -16.35 5.70 -11.52
C THR A 75 -15.12 6.00 -12.36
N PRO A 76 -15.07 7.11 -13.12
CA PRO A 76 -13.85 7.57 -13.83
C PRO A 76 -12.58 7.67 -12.97
N GLN A 77 -12.69 7.44 -11.66
CA GLN A 77 -11.64 7.48 -10.66
C GLN A 77 -10.76 6.22 -10.65
N ASP A 78 -11.23 5.10 -11.18
CA ASP A 78 -10.48 3.83 -11.19
C ASP A 78 -9.41 3.79 -12.30
N ASP A 79 -9.54 4.60 -13.35
CA ASP A 79 -8.54 4.80 -14.42
C ASP A 79 -7.20 5.35 -13.90
N HIS A 80 -7.20 5.86 -12.68
CA HIS A 80 -6.04 6.44 -12.02
C HIS A 80 -5.27 5.45 -11.14
N VAL A 81 -5.74 4.22 -11.00
CA VAL A 81 -5.09 3.19 -10.17
C VAL A 81 -4.62 2.03 -11.07
N ARG A 82 -3.48 1.44 -10.71
CA ARG A 82 -2.97 0.21 -11.32
C ARG A 82 -2.57 -0.79 -10.25
N ALA A 83 -2.67 -2.08 -10.55
CA ALA A 83 -2.18 -3.14 -9.69
C ALA A 83 -1.13 -4.00 -10.40
N VAL A 84 -0.04 -4.27 -9.68
CA VAL A 84 1.09 -5.03 -10.20
C VAL A 84 1.47 -6.17 -9.26
N ASN A 85 1.95 -7.26 -9.82
CA ASN A 85 2.53 -8.37 -9.08
C ASN A 85 3.88 -7.95 -8.49
N ASN A 86 4.08 -8.17 -7.20
CA ASN A 86 5.38 -8.03 -6.59
C ASN A 86 6.27 -9.21 -7.00
N LEU A 87 7.31 -8.95 -7.80
CA LEU A 87 8.21 -10.00 -8.28
C LEU A 87 8.96 -10.73 -7.16
N ASN A 88 9.17 -10.06 -6.01
CA ASN A 88 9.80 -10.67 -4.83
C ASN A 88 8.75 -11.28 -3.90
N ASN A 89 7.92 -12.18 -4.45
CA ASN A 89 6.76 -12.75 -3.78
C ASN A 89 7.13 -13.35 -2.42
N SER A 90 6.58 -12.75 -1.36
CA SER A 90 6.73 -13.23 0.01
C SER A 90 5.62 -14.19 0.45
N SER A 91 4.64 -14.39 -0.43
CA SER A 91 3.36 -15.04 -0.21
C SER A 91 2.87 -15.71 -1.51
N THR A 92 1.69 -16.33 -1.52
CA THR A 92 1.13 -16.93 -2.75
C THR A 92 0.68 -15.86 -3.74
N HIS A 93 0.11 -14.76 -3.23
CA HIS A 93 -0.15 -13.55 -4.00
C HIS A 93 0.35 -12.34 -3.21
N HIS A 94 1.09 -11.46 -3.87
CA HIS A 94 1.53 -10.18 -3.32
C HIS A 94 1.37 -9.12 -4.39
N TRP A 95 0.33 -8.29 -4.25
CA TRP A 95 0.09 -7.17 -5.16
C TRP A 95 0.51 -5.83 -4.56
N PHE A 96 0.90 -4.92 -5.44
CA PHE A 96 0.96 -3.49 -5.17
C PHE A 96 -0.11 -2.79 -5.98
N ILE A 97 -1.05 -2.15 -5.30
CA ILE A 97 -2.07 -1.30 -5.92
C ILE A 97 -1.63 0.14 -5.69
N MET A 98 -1.54 0.97 -6.73
CA MET A 98 -0.97 2.32 -6.63
C MET A 98 -1.64 3.30 -7.60
N PRO A 99 -1.71 4.60 -7.28
CA PRO A 99 -2.05 5.62 -8.26
C PRO A 99 -1.02 5.67 -9.40
N LYS A 100 -1.46 6.02 -10.61
CA LYS A 100 -0.59 6.35 -11.75
C LYS A 100 0.24 7.61 -11.46
N GLU A 101 -0.34 8.56 -10.73
CA GLU A 101 0.36 9.75 -10.25
C GLU A 101 1.33 9.42 -9.11
N HIS A 102 2.45 10.14 -9.07
CA HIS A 102 3.42 10.01 -8.01
C HIS A 102 2.94 10.68 -6.72
N LEU A 103 2.42 9.86 -5.81
CA LEU A 103 2.20 10.26 -4.42
C LEU A 103 3.24 9.55 -3.58
N ARG A 104 3.93 10.23 -2.65
CA ARG A 104 5.03 9.57 -1.92
C ARG A 104 4.56 8.45 -1.01
N ASP A 105 3.58 8.75 -0.16
CA ASP A 105 3.12 7.89 0.92
C ASP A 105 1.77 8.33 1.50
N ILE A 106 1.22 7.51 2.41
CA ILE A 106 -0.09 7.74 3.03
C ILE A 106 -0.11 8.89 4.04
N GLU A 107 1.03 9.22 4.65
CA GLU A 107 1.12 10.26 5.68
C GLU A 107 1.09 11.66 5.04
N ASN A 108 1.57 11.75 3.80
CA ASN A 108 1.56 12.97 2.99
C ASN A 108 0.27 13.15 2.17
N LEU A 109 -0.76 12.31 2.32
CA LEU A 109 -2.03 12.56 1.62
C LEU A 109 -2.71 13.84 2.14
N THR A 110 -2.86 14.80 1.24
CA THR A 110 -3.54 16.09 1.44
C THR A 110 -4.58 16.29 0.35
N SER A 111 -5.52 17.21 0.57
CA SER A 111 -6.53 17.64 -0.42
C SER A 111 -5.97 17.90 -1.81
N GLU A 112 -4.76 18.46 -1.84
CA GLU A 112 -4.10 19.05 -2.99
C GLU A 112 -3.46 18.00 -3.90
N HIS A 113 -3.20 16.81 -3.36
CA HIS A 113 -2.54 15.71 -4.05
C HIS A 113 -3.39 15.01 -5.12
N ILE A 114 -4.41 15.69 -5.67
CA ILE A 114 -5.05 15.22 -6.89
C ILE A 114 -5.28 16.35 -7.90
N PRO A 115 -4.71 16.27 -9.12
CA PRO A 115 -5.05 17.07 -10.29
C PRO A 115 -6.29 16.52 -11.01
N LEU A 116 -7.26 15.94 -10.28
CA LEU A 116 -8.55 15.45 -10.80
C LEU A 116 -9.37 16.60 -11.45
N ARG A 117 -8.91 17.84 -11.31
CA ARG A 117 -9.52 19.04 -11.88
C ARG A 117 -9.38 19.21 -13.39
N LYS A 118 -8.41 18.59 -14.08
CA LYS A 118 -8.14 18.99 -15.48
C LYS A 118 -8.81 18.13 -16.55
N THR A 119 -9.02 16.84 -16.34
CA THR A 119 -9.55 15.96 -17.41
C THR A 119 -11.03 15.58 -17.21
N CYS A 120 -11.52 15.59 -15.96
CA CYS A 120 -12.94 15.32 -15.65
C CYS A 120 -13.80 16.59 -15.50
N ALA A 121 -13.30 17.76 -15.88
CA ALA A 121 -14.07 19.01 -15.92
C ALA A 121 -15.08 19.05 -17.09
N SER A 122 -15.93 18.02 -17.18
CA SER A 122 -17.31 18.22 -17.58
C SER A 122 -17.92 19.23 -16.60
N LYS A 123 -18.51 20.30 -17.14
CA LYS A 123 -19.04 21.47 -16.40
C LYS A 123 -19.99 21.12 -15.23
N ILE A 124 -20.48 19.88 -15.16
CA ILE A 124 -21.44 19.37 -14.17
C ILE A 124 -20.79 19.14 -12.79
N TYR A 125 -19.48 18.88 -12.69
CA TYR A 125 -18.85 18.52 -11.42
C TYR A 125 -18.36 19.71 -10.56
N SER A 126 -18.30 20.93 -11.12
CA SER A 126 -17.77 22.09 -10.40
C SER A 126 -18.72 22.69 -9.35
N SER A 127 -20.03 22.43 -9.45
CA SER A 127 -21.04 23.01 -8.56
C SER A 127 -21.42 22.14 -7.36
N LEU A 128 -20.99 20.87 -7.31
CA LEU A 128 -21.35 19.92 -6.25
C LEU A 128 -20.27 19.73 -5.18
N PHE A 129 -19.07 20.29 -5.38
CA PHE A 129 -17.94 20.12 -4.45
C PHE A 129 -17.50 21.46 -3.85
N SER A 130 -18.36 21.99 -2.98
CA SER A 130 -18.02 23.06 -2.07
C SER A 130 -18.09 22.51 -0.63
N ALA A 131 -16.96 22.61 0.08
CA ALA A 131 -16.80 22.50 1.54
C ALA A 131 -16.30 21.21 2.21
N THR A 132 -16.15 20.07 1.55
CA THR A 132 -15.46 18.91 2.16
C THR A 132 -14.45 18.30 1.22
N ASN A 133 -13.28 17.92 1.76
CA ASN A 133 -12.08 17.45 1.10
C ASN A 133 -12.18 15.97 0.64
N PRO A 134 -12.78 15.66 -0.51
CA PRO A 134 -13.23 14.30 -0.86
C PRO A 134 -12.16 13.50 -1.61
N THR A 135 -11.04 14.14 -1.95
CA THR A 135 -10.13 13.69 -3.00
C THR A 135 -9.28 12.51 -2.53
N CYS A 136 -8.58 12.60 -1.39
CA CYS A 136 -7.78 11.47 -0.88
C CYS A 136 -8.62 10.24 -0.59
N ARG A 137 -9.84 10.44 -0.08
CA ARG A 137 -10.76 9.37 0.25
C ARG A 137 -11.17 8.61 -1.00
N VAL A 138 -11.55 9.32 -2.05
CA VAL A 138 -11.86 8.75 -3.38
C VAL A 138 -10.73 7.87 -3.91
N LEU A 139 -9.48 8.34 -3.83
CA LEU A 139 -8.34 7.57 -4.33
C LEU A 139 -8.14 6.28 -3.53
N VAL A 140 -8.17 6.36 -2.19
CA VAL A 140 -8.01 5.17 -1.34
C VAL A 140 -9.18 4.20 -1.51
N GLU A 141 -10.40 4.69 -1.70
CA GLU A 141 -11.57 3.88 -2.04
C GLU A 141 -11.40 3.18 -3.40
N ALA A 142 -10.84 3.85 -4.41
CA ALA A 142 -10.53 3.23 -5.69
C ALA A 142 -9.50 2.10 -5.53
N MET A 143 -8.42 2.34 -4.78
CA MET A 143 -7.42 1.31 -4.47
C MET A 143 -8.03 0.12 -3.71
N ASP A 144 -8.99 0.38 -2.80
CA ASP A 144 -9.73 -0.63 -2.05
C ASP A 144 -10.64 -1.47 -2.97
N ARG A 145 -11.36 -0.85 -3.91
CA ARG A 145 -12.16 -1.56 -4.93
C ARG A 145 -11.30 -2.49 -5.79
N VAL A 146 -10.15 -2.02 -6.24
CA VAL A 146 -9.19 -2.85 -7.02
C VAL A 146 -8.70 -4.04 -6.20
N LYS A 147 -8.45 -3.85 -4.89
CA LYS A 147 -8.11 -4.96 -3.98
C LYS A 147 -9.24 -5.98 -3.93
N GLU A 148 -10.47 -5.57 -3.67
CA GLU A 148 -11.61 -6.50 -3.57
C GLU A 148 -11.80 -7.29 -4.88
N HIS A 149 -11.70 -6.61 -6.03
CA HIS A 149 -11.74 -7.27 -7.33
C HIS A 149 -10.63 -8.33 -7.50
N LEU A 150 -9.39 -8.01 -7.13
CA LEU A 150 -8.29 -8.97 -7.17
C LEU A 150 -8.53 -10.16 -6.23
N LEU A 151 -9.13 -9.93 -5.05
CA LEU A 151 -9.47 -10.99 -4.11
C LEU A 151 -10.59 -11.91 -4.63
N GLU A 152 -11.54 -11.36 -5.40
CA GLU A 152 -12.60 -12.14 -6.06
C GLU A 152 -12.04 -13.11 -7.11
N THR A 153 -10.92 -12.78 -7.77
CA THR A 153 -10.27 -13.70 -8.71
C THR A 153 -9.63 -14.92 -8.03
N ILE A 154 -9.46 -14.90 -6.70
CA ILE A 154 -8.88 -16.02 -5.95
C ILE A 154 -9.98 -17.06 -5.68
N ALA A 155 -9.90 -18.25 -6.26
CA ALA A 155 -10.95 -19.28 -6.08
C ALA A 155 -11.09 -19.80 -4.64
N SER A 156 -10.00 -19.84 -3.87
CA SER A 156 -10.02 -20.42 -2.51
C SER A 156 -10.49 -19.42 -1.45
N LEU A 157 -11.60 -19.75 -0.78
CA LEU A 157 -12.10 -18.97 0.36
C LEU A 157 -11.10 -18.91 1.52
N GLU A 158 -10.38 -20.00 1.81
CA GLU A 158 -9.33 -20.03 2.84
C GLU A 158 -8.25 -18.97 2.57
N LEU A 159 -7.85 -18.81 1.30
CA LEU A 159 -6.89 -17.80 0.91
C LEU A 159 -7.44 -16.39 1.12
N ARG A 160 -8.70 -16.13 0.77
CA ARG A 160 -9.35 -14.82 0.99
C ARG A 160 -9.45 -14.44 2.47
N LEU A 161 -9.55 -15.43 3.37
CA LEU A 161 -9.56 -15.18 4.82
C LEU A 161 -8.16 -14.88 5.37
N SER A 162 -7.09 -15.20 4.63
CA SER A 162 -5.69 -14.98 5.03
C SER A 162 -5.07 -13.78 4.30
N VAL A 163 -5.82 -12.68 4.20
CA VAL A 163 -5.39 -11.45 3.54
C VAL A 163 -4.86 -10.46 4.56
N HIS A 164 -3.68 -9.92 4.29
CA HIS A 164 -3.14 -8.77 4.97
C HIS A 164 -2.94 -7.64 3.98
N SER A 165 -3.61 -6.51 4.22
CA SER A 165 -3.52 -5.32 3.39
C SER A 165 -3.17 -4.08 4.20
N GLY A 166 -2.49 -3.14 3.55
CA GLY A 166 -2.10 -1.87 4.16
C GLY A 166 -0.89 -1.21 3.50
N TYR A 167 -0.37 -0.22 4.21
CA TYR A 167 0.63 0.70 3.71
C TYR A 167 1.86 0.70 4.61
N HIS A 168 3.04 0.78 4.00
CA HIS A 168 4.23 1.19 4.74
C HIS A 168 4.12 2.64 5.16
N ARG A 169 4.52 2.94 6.40
CA ARG A 169 4.41 4.28 6.96
C ARG A 169 5.63 5.11 6.60
N GLY A 170 5.38 6.33 6.13
CA GLY A 170 6.42 7.31 5.83
C GLY A 170 7.01 7.94 7.09
N ARG A 171 7.82 8.97 6.87
CA ARG A 171 8.35 9.83 7.93
C ARG A 171 7.20 10.44 8.74
N ARG A 172 7.25 10.32 10.06
CA ARG A 172 6.24 10.88 10.97
C ARG A 172 6.89 11.70 12.07
N HIS A 173 6.19 12.72 12.49
CA HIS A 173 6.56 13.50 13.66
C HIS A 173 6.33 12.66 14.92
N LEU A 174 7.34 12.56 15.80
CA LEU A 174 7.20 11.89 17.09
C LEU A 174 7.06 12.92 18.22
N PHE A 175 8.05 13.82 18.34
CA PHE A 175 8.07 14.87 19.37
C PHE A 175 9.11 15.94 19.03
N ARG A 176 8.74 17.23 19.10
CA ARG A 176 9.62 18.38 18.75
C ARG A 176 10.26 18.24 17.37
N ASP A 177 11.59 18.14 17.26
CA ASP A 177 12.28 17.97 15.98
C ASP A 177 12.67 16.51 15.72
N ILE A 178 12.13 15.57 16.52
CA ILE A 178 12.37 14.14 16.40
C ILE A 178 11.31 13.53 15.49
N TYR A 179 11.78 12.91 14.42
CA TYR A 179 10.96 12.19 13.46
C TYR A 179 11.23 10.69 13.52
N LEU A 180 10.19 9.88 13.40
CA LEU A 180 10.35 8.48 13.11
C LEU A 180 10.97 8.31 11.71
N PRO A 181 11.90 7.35 11.55
CA PRO A 181 12.55 7.10 10.28
C PRO A 181 11.54 6.75 9.18
N ASP A 182 11.89 7.06 7.94
CA ASP A 182 11.13 6.61 6.79
C ASP A 182 11.34 5.10 6.60
N ILE A 183 10.25 4.34 6.62
CA ILE A 183 10.25 2.87 6.57
C ILE A 183 9.82 2.39 5.17
N ILE A 184 9.57 3.32 4.26
CA ILE A 184 9.10 3.02 2.92
C ILE A 184 10.29 2.65 2.02
N SER A 185 10.19 1.48 1.37
CA SER A 185 11.20 1.02 0.42
C SER A 185 11.11 1.69 -0.95
N ILE A 186 9.91 2.14 -1.34
CA ILE A 186 9.63 2.77 -2.63
C ILE A 186 8.77 4.00 -2.38
N HIS A 187 9.27 5.19 -2.72
CA HIS A 187 8.60 6.46 -2.45
C HIS A 187 7.42 6.73 -3.39
N HIS A 188 6.56 5.74 -3.60
CA HIS A 188 5.31 5.86 -4.35
C HIS A 188 4.23 5.23 -3.48
N LEU A 189 3.07 5.81 -3.35
CA LEU A 189 1.97 5.30 -2.55
C LEU A 189 1.55 3.97 -3.14
N HIS A 190 1.61 2.90 -2.35
CA HIS A 190 1.08 1.61 -2.78
C HIS A 190 0.44 0.89 -1.61
N LEU A 191 -0.76 0.38 -1.87
CA LEU A 191 -1.43 -0.58 -1.02
C LEU A 191 -0.83 -1.95 -1.31
N HIS A 192 -0.24 -2.55 -0.28
CA HIS A 192 0.14 -3.93 -0.31
C HIS A 192 -1.09 -4.80 -0.10
N VAL A 193 -1.21 -5.86 -0.88
CA VAL A 193 -2.20 -6.92 -0.65
C VAL A 193 -1.44 -8.24 -0.63
N VAL A 194 -1.35 -8.88 0.54
CA VAL A 194 -0.55 -10.07 0.79
C VAL A 194 -1.48 -11.21 1.19
N VAL A 195 -1.59 -12.23 0.35
CA VAL A 195 -2.45 -13.40 0.56
C VAL A 195 -1.61 -14.58 1.02
N LYS A 196 -1.87 -15.11 2.23
CA LYS A 196 -1.18 -16.27 2.83
C LYS A 196 0.35 -16.12 2.83
N SER A 197 0.88 -15.41 3.83
CA SER A 197 2.33 -15.31 4.05
C SER A 197 2.91 -16.69 4.38
N ARG A 198 3.93 -17.13 3.63
CA ARG A 198 4.57 -18.44 3.85
C ARG A 198 5.49 -18.46 5.09
N LEU A 199 5.80 -17.30 5.67
CA LEU A 199 6.81 -17.16 6.71
C LEU A 199 6.31 -16.28 7.86
N LEU A 200 6.18 -16.88 9.05
CA LEU A 200 5.92 -16.23 10.33
C LEU A 200 6.74 -14.93 10.56
N PRO A 201 8.07 -14.89 10.35
CA PRO A 201 8.83 -13.66 10.60
C PRO A 201 8.46 -12.50 9.65
N LYS A 202 7.86 -12.77 8.49
CA LYS A 202 7.41 -11.71 7.57
C LYS A 202 6.08 -11.10 7.99
N ILE A 203 5.24 -11.85 8.71
CA ILE A 203 3.96 -11.36 9.27
C ILE A 203 4.22 -10.29 10.33
N LEU A 204 5.26 -10.46 11.16
CA LEU A 204 5.64 -9.49 12.19
C LEU A 204 5.91 -8.09 11.61
N LYS A 205 6.42 -8.00 10.38
CA LYS A 205 6.61 -6.71 9.70
C LYS A 205 5.28 -5.98 9.48
N TYR A 206 4.26 -6.71 9.07
CA TYR A 206 2.93 -6.16 8.74
C TYR A 206 2.04 -5.96 9.97
N TRP A 207 2.41 -6.52 11.12
CA TRP A 207 1.68 -6.33 12.37
C TRP A 207 2.22 -5.18 13.23
N ASN A 208 3.42 -4.68 12.94
CA ASN A 208 4.00 -3.60 13.71
C ASN A 208 3.38 -2.24 13.31
N PRO A 209 2.59 -1.58 14.18
CA PRO A 209 1.92 -0.31 13.87
C PRO A 209 2.89 0.86 13.68
N LEU A 210 4.17 0.68 14.09
CA LEU A 210 5.23 1.63 13.78
C LEU A 210 5.65 1.53 12.31
N LEU A 211 5.56 0.37 11.67
CA LEU A 211 6.04 0.17 10.29
C LEU A 211 4.89 0.10 9.27
N TRP A 212 3.70 -0.24 9.73
CA TRP A 212 2.55 -0.57 8.93
C TRP A 212 1.30 0.14 9.41
N LYS A 213 0.42 0.50 8.46
CA LYS A 213 -0.92 0.98 8.73
C LYS A 213 -1.89 0.18 7.87
N SER A 214 -2.85 -0.50 8.49
CA SER A 214 -3.86 -1.24 7.73
C SER A 214 -4.69 -0.29 6.87
N ASP A 215 -5.15 -0.78 5.72
CA ASP A 215 -6.10 -0.08 4.86
C ASP A 215 -7.38 0.32 5.60
N ALA A 216 -7.92 -0.55 6.45
CA ALA A 216 -9.06 -0.22 7.31
C ALA A 216 -8.77 0.97 8.25
N ALA A 217 -7.58 1.03 8.84
CA ALA A 217 -7.18 2.15 9.70
C ALA A 217 -7.03 3.45 8.88
N VAL A 218 -6.46 3.38 7.68
CA VAL A 218 -6.39 4.52 6.76
C VAL A 218 -7.78 5.03 6.40
N MET A 219 -8.69 4.13 6.03
CA MET A 219 -10.07 4.47 5.67
C MET A 219 -10.81 5.12 6.85
N ASN A 220 -10.63 4.61 8.07
CA ASN A 220 -11.23 5.21 9.25
C ASN A 220 -10.66 6.60 9.56
N ASP A 221 -9.36 6.81 9.37
CA ASP A 221 -8.76 8.13 9.56
C ASP A 221 -9.24 9.13 8.50
N LEU A 222 -9.41 8.70 7.25
CA LEU A 222 -9.95 9.55 6.18
C LEU A 222 -11.43 9.89 6.40
N LYS A 223 -12.22 9.02 7.04
CA LYS A 223 -13.61 9.30 7.43
C LYS A 223 -13.73 10.34 8.55
N LYS A 224 -12.68 10.52 9.36
CA LYS A 224 -12.68 11.47 10.50
C LYS A 224 -12.20 12.87 10.11
N ARG A 225 -11.59 13.02 8.93
CA ARG A 225 -11.12 14.30 8.38
C ARG A 225 -12.25 14.99 7.62
#